data_AF-A0A6I2SWQ2-F1
#
_entry.id   AF-A0A6I2SWQ2-F1
#
_cell.length_a   1.000
_cell.length_b   1.000
_cell.length_c   1.000
_cell.angle_alpha   90.00
_cell.angle_beta   90.00
_cell.angle_gamma   90.00
#
_symmetry.space_group_name_H-M   'P 1'
#
loop_
_entity.id
_entity.type
_entity.pdbx_description
1 polymer ?
#
loop_
_entity_poly.entity_id
_entity_poly.type
_entity_poly.pdbx_seq_one_letter_code
_entity_poly.pdbx_strand_id
1 'polypeptide(L)'
;MMLFKLFKKDSGHFQERGDRLFAENRFAEARHEYEEALNRLKEGATDAAEQKSYLQQQLRAAGNELAKLNLVEAEHAMHLGDPQKAKEHVDLALGQADDETIRGNARQLLSRMVQKEPQPPSITMKNHSCSGCGSTHDQLPQDVEAPIDFLSLNDRFELLIHPLPGDLPDRYRQLGEEFAYAYTAVHDGRIAEGLEIFHKLSVQGESDILNYELALITFQEGRFKECESLLRRALSLNPQNALCLLTLVQLVIETGRVPEAVPILEGMIADGHLPDQASLMLADVLLALGQSDAALDRCLQALGYPSAARAAAERAIPILESMGRGGDAQALAKRYLKGCC
;
A
#
# COMPACT_ATOMS: atom_id res chain seq x y z
N MET A 1 -20.16 14.78 -7.92
CA MET A 1 -21.11 13.65 -7.70
C MET A 1 -20.49 12.68 -6.70
N MET A 2 -21.12 12.46 -5.52
CA MET A 2 -20.74 11.50 -4.46
C MET A 2 -19.38 11.80 -3.75
N LEU A 3 -19.19 11.71 -2.43
CA LEU A 3 -19.97 11.09 -1.35
C LEU A 3 -20.28 9.60 -1.60
N PHE A 4 -19.28 8.87 -2.13
CA PHE A 4 -19.44 7.45 -2.45
C PHE A 4 -19.37 6.58 -1.19
N LYS A 5 -20.58 6.25 -0.70
CA LYS A 5 -20.92 5.05 0.07
C LYS A 5 -20.42 4.99 1.53
N LEU A 6 -21.23 5.63 2.38
CA LEU A 6 -21.55 5.20 3.74
C LEU A 6 -22.42 3.91 3.77
N PHE A 7 -22.31 3.08 2.73
CA PHE A 7 -22.94 1.77 2.61
C PHE A 7 -21.84 0.72 2.71
N LYS A 8 -22.06 -0.35 3.48
CA LYS A 8 -21.27 -1.57 3.36
C LYS A 8 -21.29 -1.99 1.88
N LYS A 9 -20.13 -1.88 1.22
CA LYS A 9 -19.96 -2.25 -0.18
C LYS A 9 -20.44 -3.69 -0.37
N ASP A 10 -21.43 -3.87 -1.24
CA ASP A 10 -22.04 -5.16 -1.57
C ASP A 10 -21.31 -5.82 -2.74
N SER A 11 -21.60 -7.11 -2.99
CA SER A 11 -20.98 -7.90 -4.07
C SER A 11 -21.01 -7.18 -5.42
N GLY A 12 -22.14 -6.55 -5.77
CA GLY A 12 -22.30 -5.83 -7.04
C GLY A 12 -21.33 -4.65 -7.20
N HIS A 13 -21.06 -3.88 -6.14
CA HIS A 13 -20.10 -2.78 -6.23
C HIS A 13 -18.66 -3.23 -6.51
N PHE A 14 -18.24 -4.33 -5.89
CA PHE A 14 -16.93 -4.92 -6.12
C PHE A 14 -16.84 -5.54 -7.51
N GLN A 15 -17.91 -6.21 -7.98
CA GLN A 15 -18.00 -6.73 -9.35
C GLN A 15 -17.85 -5.61 -10.40
N GLU A 16 -18.66 -4.54 -10.33
CA GLU A 16 -18.58 -3.40 -11.26
C GLU A 16 -17.19 -2.74 -11.32
N ARG A 17 -16.47 -2.75 -10.18
CA ARG A 17 -15.12 -2.20 -10.09
C ARG A 17 -14.08 -3.18 -10.66
N GLY A 18 -14.23 -4.47 -10.40
CA GLY A 18 -13.45 -5.53 -11.04
C GLY A 18 -13.57 -5.48 -12.57
N ASP A 19 -14.79 -5.38 -13.10
CA ASP A 19 -15.07 -5.30 -14.54
C ASP A 19 -14.39 -4.09 -15.21
N ARG A 20 -14.39 -2.94 -14.53
CA ARG A 20 -13.70 -1.73 -15.01
C ARG A 20 -12.18 -1.91 -14.99
N LEU A 21 -11.62 -2.41 -13.90
CA LEU A 21 -10.18 -2.65 -13.77
C LEU A 21 -9.70 -3.70 -14.78
N PHE A 22 -10.52 -4.72 -15.06
CA PHE A 22 -10.24 -5.72 -16.09
C PHE A 22 -10.16 -5.08 -17.48
N ALA A 23 -11.13 -4.22 -17.82
CA ALA A 23 -11.11 -3.47 -19.09
C ALA A 23 -9.94 -2.47 -19.19
N GLU A 24 -9.42 -1.99 -18.07
CA GLU A 24 -8.20 -1.16 -17.97
C GLU A 24 -6.89 -1.99 -18.03
N ASN A 25 -6.97 -3.32 -18.19
CA ASN A 25 -5.86 -4.29 -18.10
C ASN A 25 -5.16 -4.37 -16.72
N ARG A 26 -5.82 -3.89 -15.66
CA ARG A 26 -5.32 -3.90 -14.27
C ARG A 26 -5.69 -5.21 -13.58
N PHE A 27 -5.26 -6.32 -14.17
CA PHE A 27 -5.77 -7.67 -13.87
C PHE A 27 -5.57 -8.11 -12.41
N ALA A 28 -4.50 -7.68 -11.73
CA ALA A 28 -4.26 -8.00 -10.33
C ALA A 28 -5.30 -7.35 -9.40
N GLU A 29 -5.58 -6.06 -9.61
CA GLU A 29 -6.60 -5.34 -8.85
C GLU A 29 -8.01 -5.82 -9.22
N ALA A 30 -8.26 -6.12 -10.50
CA ALA A 30 -9.52 -6.70 -10.95
C ALA A 30 -9.80 -8.04 -10.24
N ARG A 31 -8.81 -8.93 -10.19
CA ARG A 31 -8.88 -10.21 -9.49
C ARG A 31 -9.22 -10.01 -8.00
N HIS A 32 -8.55 -9.09 -7.32
CA HIS A 32 -8.82 -8.80 -5.92
C HIS A 32 -10.27 -8.33 -5.68
N GLU A 33 -10.78 -7.42 -6.51
CA GLU A 33 -12.17 -6.96 -6.39
C GLU A 33 -13.18 -8.08 -6.68
N TYR A 34 -12.88 -9.01 -7.60
CA TYR A 34 -13.73 -10.19 -7.83
C TYR A 34 -13.70 -11.19 -6.65
N GLU A 35 -12.57 -11.37 -5.97
CA GLU A 35 -12.47 -12.16 -4.73
C GLU A 35 -13.32 -11.49 -3.62
N GLU A 36 -13.23 -10.17 -3.48
CA GLU A 36 -14.00 -9.40 -2.52
C GLU A 36 -15.51 -9.36 -2.79
N ALA A 37 -15.92 -9.40 -4.07
CA ALA A 37 -17.29 -9.60 -4.48
C ALA A 37 -17.79 -10.98 -4.06
N LEU A 38 -17.05 -12.04 -4.41
CA LEU A 38 -17.39 -13.43 -4.11
C LEU A 38 -17.54 -13.67 -2.60
N ASN A 39 -16.66 -13.08 -1.78
CA ASN A 39 -16.70 -13.12 -0.32
C ASN A 39 -17.95 -12.45 0.29
N ARG A 40 -18.62 -11.56 -0.45
CA ARG A 40 -19.79 -10.78 -0.01
C ARG A 40 -21.10 -11.20 -0.66
N LEU A 41 -21.06 -12.24 -1.48
CA LEU A 41 -22.21 -12.80 -2.16
C LEU A 41 -23.12 -13.51 -1.15
N LYS A 42 -24.36 -13.06 -0.99
CA LYS A 42 -25.31 -13.62 -0.02
C LYS A 42 -25.94 -14.90 -0.56
N GLU A 43 -25.74 -16.01 0.15
CA GLU A 43 -26.40 -17.27 -0.15
C GLU A 43 -27.93 -17.14 -0.04
N GLY A 44 -28.66 -17.62 -1.05
CA GLY A 44 -30.12 -17.59 -1.09
C GLY A 44 -30.77 -16.41 -1.83
N ALA A 45 -30.00 -15.47 -2.41
CA ALA A 45 -30.56 -14.53 -3.38
C ALA A 45 -30.94 -15.25 -4.70
N THR A 46 -31.99 -14.77 -5.39
CA THR A 46 -32.57 -15.38 -6.60
C THR A 46 -31.57 -15.57 -7.76
N ASP A 47 -30.52 -14.77 -7.79
CA ASP A 47 -29.47 -14.68 -8.80
C ASP A 47 -28.08 -15.10 -8.27
N ALA A 48 -27.97 -15.52 -7.00
CA ALA A 48 -26.68 -15.82 -6.37
C ALA A 48 -25.86 -16.89 -7.09
N ALA A 49 -26.51 -17.91 -7.68
CA ALA A 49 -25.82 -18.95 -8.42
C ALA A 49 -25.21 -18.44 -9.74
N GLU A 50 -25.90 -17.53 -10.44
CA GLU A 50 -25.44 -16.92 -11.68
C GLU A 50 -24.32 -15.92 -11.41
N GLN A 51 -24.48 -15.05 -10.40
CA GLN A 51 -23.43 -14.13 -9.95
C GLN A 51 -22.17 -14.89 -9.49
N LYS A 52 -22.32 -16.00 -8.75
CA LYS A 52 -21.19 -16.86 -8.34
C LYS A 52 -20.44 -17.41 -9.55
N SER A 53 -21.18 -17.93 -10.54
CA SER A 53 -20.61 -18.47 -11.78
C SER A 53 -19.88 -17.39 -12.59
N TYR A 54 -20.46 -16.19 -12.68
CA TYR A 54 -19.83 -15.04 -13.36
C TYR A 54 -18.53 -14.62 -12.68
N LEU A 55 -18.55 -14.40 -11.36
CA LEU A 55 -17.36 -14.00 -10.60
C LEU A 55 -16.25 -15.05 -10.69
N GLN A 56 -16.59 -16.35 -10.60
CA GLN A 56 -15.63 -17.42 -10.81
C GLN A 56 -15.06 -17.45 -12.24
N GLN A 57 -15.85 -17.12 -13.26
CA GLN A 57 -15.36 -16.97 -14.63
C GLN A 57 -14.40 -15.78 -14.78
N GLN A 58 -14.70 -14.63 -14.16
CA GLN A 58 -13.83 -13.46 -14.22
C GLN A 58 -12.52 -13.64 -13.45
N LEU A 59 -12.53 -14.35 -12.30
CA LEU A 59 -11.31 -14.72 -11.58
C LEU A 59 -10.36 -15.56 -12.44
N ARG A 60 -10.90 -16.55 -13.15
CA ARG A 60 -10.14 -17.37 -14.11
C ARG A 60 -9.59 -16.54 -15.26
N ALA A 61 -10.40 -15.61 -15.80
CA ALA A 61 -9.97 -14.71 -16.87
C ALA A 61 -8.80 -13.82 -16.39
N ALA A 62 -8.90 -13.20 -15.21
CA ALA A 62 -7.86 -12.34 -14.66
C ALA A 62 -6.59 -13.11 -14.33
N GLY A 63 -6.71 -14.33 -13.77
CA GLY A 63 -5.60 -15.25 -13.57
C GLY A 63 -4.89 -15.64 -14.87
N ASN A 64 -5.66 -15.90 -15.93
CA ASN A 64 -5.11 -16.20 -17.26
C ASN A 64 -4.35 -15.02 -17.89
N GLU A 65 -4.87 -13.79 -17.80
CA GLU A 65 -4.14 -12.61 -18.32
C GLU A 65 -2.87 -12.30 -17.51
N LEU A 66 -2.93 -12.39 -16.17
CA LEU A 66 -1.73 -12.26 -15.32
C LEU A 66 -0.67 -13.32 -15.62
N ALA A 67 -1.10 -14.56 -15.89
CA ALA A 67 -0.19 -15.62 -16.28
C ALA A 67 0.46 -15.37 -17.64
N LYS A 68 -0.26 -14.81 -18.63
CA LYS A 68 0.35 -14.42 -19.92
C LYS A 68 1.41 -13.33 -19.73
N LEU A 69 1.13 -12.30 -18.92
CA LEU A 69 2.10 -11.24 -18.62
C LEU A 69 3.35 -11.83 -17.97
N ASN A 70 3.19 -12.69 -16.97
CA ASN A 70 4.32 -13.38 -16.34
C ASN A 70 5.10 -14.25 -17.35
N LEU A 71 4.46 -14.93 -18.30
CA LEU A 71 5.20 -15.68 -19.33
C LEU A 71 6.03 -14.79 -20.26
N VAL A 72 5.58 -13.56 -20.57
CA VAL A 72 6.38 -12.59 -21.33
C VAL A 72 7.60 -12.14 -20.51
N GLU A 73 7.42 -11.82 -19.22
CA GLU A 73 8.53 -11.46 -18.33
C GLU A 73 9.52 -12.63 -18.14
N ALA A 74 9.03 -13.87 -18.07
CA ALA A 74 9.86 -15.05 -18.02
C ALA A 74 10.73 -15.24 -19.28
N GLU A 75 10.16 -15.03 -20.47
CA GLU A 75 10.91 -15.05 -21.71
C GLU A 75 11.91 -13.88 -21.80
N HIS A 76 11.57 -12.70 -21.26
CA HIS A 76 12.48 -11.56 -21.19
C HIS A 76 13.68 -11.83 -20.27
N ALA A 77 13.45 -12.30 -19.04
CA ALA A 77 14.50 -12.69 -18.10
C ALA A 77 15.41 -13.80 -18.67
N MET A 78 14.84 -14.77 -19.41
CA MET A 78 15.62 -15.79 -20.13
C MET A 78 16.53 -15.24 -21.25
N HIS A 79 16.18 -14.10 -21.85
CA HIS A 79 17.04 -13.40 -22.81
C HIS A 79 18.13 -12.57 -22.12
N LEU A 80 17.84 -12.00 -20.94
CA LEU A 80 18.83 -11.32 -20.10
C LEU A 80 19.82 -12.27 -19.42
N GLY A 81 19.55 -13.58 -19.44
CA GLY A 81 20.42 -14.59 -18.84
C GLY A 81 20.14 -14.85 -17.36
N ASP A 82 18.95 -14.47 -16.87
CA ASP A 82 18.49 -14.72 -15.51
C ASP A 82 17.44 -15.85 -15.50
N PRO A 83 17.88 -17.13 -15.38
CA PRO A 83 16.98 -18.27 -15.31
C PRO A 83 16.23 -18.36 -13.96
N GLN A 84 16.66 -17.65 -12.92
CA GLN A 84 16.01 -17.67 -11.62
C GLN A 84 14.77 -16.76 -11.62
N LYS A 85 14.93 -15.49 -12.02
CA LYS A 85 13.79 -14.55 -12.19
C LYS A 85 12.79 -15.09 -13.21
N ALA A 86 13.27 -15.67 -14.31
CA ALA A 86 12.39 -16.32 -15.27
C ALA A 86 11.57 -17.47 -14.68
N LYS A 87 12.11 -18.22 -13.72
CA LYS A 87 11.44 -19.37 -13.11
C LYS A 87 10.34 -18.90 -12.16
N GLU A 88 10.62 -17.86 -11.37
CA GLU A 88 9.65 -17.23 -10.48
C GLU A 88 8.41 -16.74 -11.26
N HIS A 89 8.62 -16.08 -12.39
CA HIS A 89 7.53 -15.71 -13.30
C HIS A 89 6.76 -16.92 -13.86
N VAL A 90 7.44 -18.00 -14.24
CA VAL A 90 6.76 -19.24 -14.69
C VAL A 90 5.95 -19.90 -13.56
N ASP A 91 6.48 -19.94 -12.35
CA ASP A 91 5.79 -20.50 -11.18
C ASP A 91 4.56 -19.64 -10.80
N LEU A 92 4.65 -18.32 -10.90
CA LEU A 92 3.49 -17.41 -10.78
C LEU A 92 2.44 -17.67 -11.86
N ALA A 93 2.84 -17.82 -13.12
CA ALA A 93 1.93 -18.16 -14.22
C ALA A 93 1.23 -19.52 -13.99
N LEU A 94 1.94 -20.52 -13.45
CA LEU A 94 1.38 -21.82 -13.07
C LEU A 94 0.48 -21.76 -11.82
N GLY A 95 0.67 -20.80 -10.93
CA GLY A 95 -0.23 -20.53 -9.80
C GLY A 95 -1.51 -19.80 -10.20
N GLN A 96 -1.46 -18.98 -11.26
CA GLN A 96 -2.54 -18.07 -11.65
C GLN A 96 -3.41 -18.54 -12.81
N ALA A 97 -2.88 -19.33 -13.76
CA ALA A 97 -3.62 -19.78 -14.95
C ALA A 97 -4.56 -20.96 -14.67
N ASP A 98 -5.81 -20.85 -15.11
CA ASP A 98 -6.76 -21.96 -15.25
C ASP A 98 -6.77 -22.56 -16.66
N ASP A 99 -6.35 -21.81 -17.68
CA ASP A 99 -6.30 -22.30 -19.07
C ASP A 99 -5.12 -23.27 -19.30
N GLU A 100 -5.42 -24.50 -19.74
CA GLU A 100 -4.40 -25.53 -19.95
C GLU A 100 -3.42 -25.23 -21.09
N THR A 101 -3.75 -24.34 -22.03
CA THR A 101 -2.79 -23.87 -23.05
C THR A 101 -1.74 -22.97 -22.40
N ILE A 102 -2.17 -22.03 -21.55
CA ILE A 102 -1.26 -21.15 -20.80
C ILE A 102 -0.40 -21.98 -19.83
N ARG A 103 -1.01 -22.93 -19.08
CA ARG A 103 -0.28 -23.87 -18.21
C ARG A 103 0.69 -24.76 -19.01
N GLY A 104 0.30 -25.18 -20.21
CA GLY A 104 1.15 -25.92 -21.14
C GLY A 104 2.38 -25.12 -21.59
N ASN A 105 2.18 -23.87 -22.00
CA ASN A 105 3.25 -22.95 -22.38
C ASN A 105 4.21 -22.70 -21.21
N ALA A 106 3.68 -22.49 -20.00
CA ALA A 106 4.47 -22.31 -18.78
C ALA A 106 5.35 -23.54 -18.47
N ARG A 107 4.78 -24.75 -18.48
CA ARG A 107 5.53 -26.02 -18.32
C ARG A 107 6.58 -26.19 -19.42
N GLN A 108 6.26 -25.82 -20.66
CA GLN A 108 7.21 -25.90 -21.78
C GLN A 108 8.38 -24.93 -21.57
N LEU A 109 8.13 -23.68 -21.17
CA LEU A 109 9.18 -22.71 -20.86
C LEU A 109 10.08 -23.24 -19.74
N LEU A 110 9.52 -23.71 -18.62
CA LEU A 110 10.26 -24.32 -17.52
C LEU A 110 11.19 -25.47 -17.99
N SER A 111 10.68 -26.34 -18.86
CA SER A 111 11.48 -27.46 -19.39
C SER A 111 12.68 -27.00 -20.25
N ARG A 112 12.57 -25.88 -20.97
CA ARG A 112 13.67 -25.29 -21.74
C ARG A 112 14.74 -24.71 -20.82
N MET A 113 14.35 -24.21 -19.65
CA MET A 113 15.26 -23.64 -18.66
C MET A 113 16.14 -24.71 -18.04
N VAL A 114 15.53 -25.81 -17.57
CA VAL A 114 16.24 -26.98 -17.01
C VAL A 114 17.19 -27.62 -18.04
N GLN A 115 16.90 -27.54 -19.33
CA GLN A 115 17.79 -28.02 -20.40
C GLN A 115 18.94 -27.07 -20.75
N LYS A 116 18.90 -25.81 -20.29
CA LYS A 116 19.90 -24.77 -20.60
C LYS A 116 20.92 -24.59 -19.47
N GLU A 117 20.66 -25.13 -18.28
CA GLU A 117 21.69 -25.26 -17.23
C GLU A 117 22.78 -26.25 -17.68
N PRO A 118 24.07 -25.86 -17.66
CA PRO A 118 25.14 -26.80 -17.96
C PRO A 118 25.23 -27.84 -16.85
N GLN A 119 25.10 -29.13 -17.19
CA GLN A 119 25.32 -30.21 -16.22
C GLN A 119 26.72 -30.06 -15.59
N PRO A 120 26.84 -30.16 -14.25
CA PRO A 120 28.14 -30.06 -13.60
C PRO A 120 29.06 -31.19 -14.10
N PRO A 121 30.32 -30.89 -14.44
CA PRO A 121 31.24 -31.91 -14.93
C PRO A 121 31.47 -32.97 -13.83
N SER A 122 31.43 -34.25 -14.24
CA SER A 122 31.73 -35.38 -13.35
C SER A 122 33.11 -35.23 -12.72
N ILE A 123 33.15 -34.94 -11.41
CA ILE A 123 34.39 -34.66 -10.68
C ILE A 123 35.17 -35.96 -10.48
N THR A 124 36.17 -36.18 -11.33
CA THR A 124 37.24 -37.14 -11.04
C THR A 124 38.31 -36.41 -10.22
N MET A 125 38.39 -36.69 -8.91
CA MET A 125 39.36 -36.04 -8.03
C MET A 125 40.81 -36.28 -8.46
N LYS A 126 41.57 -35.21 -8.64
CA LYS A 126 43.03 -35.18 -8.44
C LYS A 126 43.40 -33.92 -7.67
N ASN A 127 43.94 -34.11 -6.47
CA ASN A 127 44.56 -33.05 -5.68
C ASN A 127 45.74 -32.44 -6.44
N HIS A 128 46.01 -31.13 -6.24
CA HIS A 128 47.33 -30.62 -5.86
C HIS A 128 47.22 -29.16 -5.36
N SER A 129 48.28 -28.67 -4.71
CA SER A 129 48.35 -27.48 -3.86
C SER A 129 49.16 -26.34 -4.49
N CYS A 130 48.80 -25.08 -4.21
CA CYS A 130 49.64 -23.87 -4.05
C CYS A 130 48.67 -22.64 -4.07
N SER A 131 48.37 -21.90 -2.99
CA SER A 131 49.22 -21.02 -2.16
C SER A 131 49.64 -19.70 -2.82
N GLY A 132 48.80 -18.67 -2.64
CA GLY A 132 49.23 -17.28 -2.42
C GLY A 132 49.38 -16.37 -3.64
N CYS A 133 48.54 -15.33 -3.70
CA CYS A 133 48.88 -13.93 -3.97
C CYS A 133 47.58 -13.11 -3.95
N GLY A 134 47.43 -12.19 -2.99
CA GLY A 134 46.27 -11.30 -2.90
C GLY A 134 46.58 -9.90 -3.45
N SER A 135 45.60 -9.31 -4.12
CA SER A 135 45.54 -7.88 -4.42
C SER A 135 44.07 -7.43 -4.41
N THR A 136 43.76 -6.43 -3.61
CA THR A 136 42.43 -5.87 -3.35
C THR A 136 42.10 -4.67 -4.26
N HIS A 137 40.81 -4.29 -4.31
CA HIS A 137 40.19 -3.25 -5.15
C HIS A 137 40.07 -3.62 -6.64
N ASP A 138 38.99 -3.35 -7.38
CA ASP A 138 37.64 -2.77 -7.13
C ASP A 138 36.76 -3.15 -8.36
N GLN A 139 35.42 -2.96 -8.49
CA GLN A 139 34.39 -2.25 -7.72
C GLN A 139 32.97 -2.82 -8.03
N LEU A 140 31.95 -2.40 -7.26
CA LEU A 140 30.48 -2.32 -7.53
C LEU A 140 29.73 -3.35 -8.44
N PRO A 141 28.67 -3.98 -7.91
CA PRO A 141 27.52 -4.49 -8.68
C PRO A 141 26.26 -3.59 -8.57
N GLN A 142 25.66 -3.30 -9.72
CA GLN A 142 24.35 -2.68 -9.97
C GLN A 142 23.75 -3.44 -11.18
N ASP A 143 22.48 -3.81 -11.29
CA ASP A 143 21.32 -3.72 -10.37
C ASP A 143 20.54 -5.05 -10.44
N VAL A 144 19.95 -5.50 -9.33
CA VAL A 144 19.07 -6.67 -9.29
C VAL A 144 17.85 -6.35 -8.44
N GLU A 145 16.66 -6.36 -9.06
CA GLU A 145 15.39 -6.41 -8.31
C GLU A 145 15.24 -7.80 -7.70
N ALA A 146 15.77 -7.96 -6.49
CA ALA A 146 15.68 -9.19 -5.72
C ALA A 146 14.38 -9.23 -4.89
N PRO A 147 13.85 -10.42 -4.59
CA PRO A 147 12.85 -10.60 -3.53
C PRO A 147 13.28 -9.92 -2.22
N ILE A 148 12.33 -9.41 -1.43
CA ILE A 148 12.58 -8.68 -0.16
C ILE A 148 13.43 -9.52 0.84
N ASP A 149 13.48 -10.84 0.66
CA ASP A 149 14.29 -11.80 1.41
C ASP A 149 15.82 -11.71 1.16
N PHE A 150 16.26 -10.95 0.16
CA PHE A 150 17.69 -10.69 -0.11
C PHE A 150 18.24 -9.41 0.55
N LEU A 151 17.36 -8.51 0.99
CA LEU A 151 17.77 -7.26 1.63
C LEU A 151 18.14 -7.51 3.10
N SER A 152 19.21 -6.86 3.57
CA SER A 152 19.56 -6.96 4.99
C SER A 152 18.46 -6.33 5.86
N LEU A 153 18.41 -6.69 7.15
CA LEU A 153 17.48 -6.06 8.09
C LEU A 153 17.56 -4.53 8.03
N ASN A 154 18.78 -3.99 7.90
CA ASN A 154 19.02 -2.56 7.77
C ASN A 154 18.38 -1.98 6.51
N ASP A 155 18.62 -2.58 5.34
CA ASP A 155 18.11 -2.04 4.06
C ASP A 155 16.57 -2.08 4.01
N ARG A 156 15.97 -3.13 4.58
CA ARG A 156 14.51 -3.27 4.71
C ARG A 156 13.93 -2.22 5.65
N PHE A 157 14.56 -2.02 6.80
CA PHE A 157 14.18 -0.99 7.76
C PHE A 157 14.27 0.40 7.12
N GLU A 158 15.39 0.72 6.47
CA GLU A 158 15.63 1.97 5.76
C GLU A 158 14.56 2.27 4.70
N LEU A 159 14.16 1.28 3.89
CA LEU A 159 13.08 1.43 2.90
C LEU A 159 11.72 1.74 3.55
N LEU A 160 11.43 1.15 4.72
CA LEU A 160 10.18 1.40 5.44
C LEU A 160 10.14 2.79 6.08
N ILE A 161 11.28 3.28 6.61
CA ILE A 161 11.34 4.58 7.29
C ILE A 161 11.58 5.76 6.35
N HIS A 162 12.20 5.57 5.18
CA HIS A 162 12.47 6.64 4.21
C HIS A 162 11.24 7.50 3.82
N PRO A 163 10.02 6.96 3.59
CA PRO A 163 8.85 7.77 3.27
C PRO A 163 8.22 8.51 4.47
N LEU A 164 8.73 8.32 5.71
CA LEU A 164 8.17 8.97 6.89
C LEU A 164 8.48 10.48 6.89
N PRO A 165 7.54 11.34 7.33
CA PRO A 165 7.70 12.78 7.23
C PRO A 165 8.65 13.38 8.27
N GLY A 166 9.32 14.48 7.90
CA GLY A 166 10.12 15.29 8.82
C GLY A 166 11.38 14.59 9.30
N ASP A 167 11.62 14.63 10.61
CA ASP A 167 12.77 14.02 11.28
C ASP A 167 12.54 12.57 11.72
N LEU A 168 11.34 12.02 11.44
CA LEU A 168 10.98 10.66 11.85
C LEU A 168 11.95 9.57 11.37
N PRO A 169 12.50 9.58 10.14
CA PRO A 169 13.47 8.55 9.74
C PRO A 169 14.68 8.48 10.70
N ASP A 170 15.27 9.62 11.06
CA ASP A 170 16.41 9.67 12.00
C ASP A 170 16.01 9.26 13.42
N ARG A 171 14.78 9.59 13.84
CA ARG A 171 14.26 9.22 15.16
C ARG A 171 13.92 7.73 15.25
N TYR A 172 13.46 7.11 14.18
CA TYR A 172 13.27 5.66 14.07
C TYR A 172 14.62 4.91 14.15
N ARG A 173 15.66 5.39 13.44
CA ARG A 173 17.04 4.84 13.54
C ARG A 173 17.58 4.85 14.98
N GLN A 174 17.27 5.89 15.75
CA GLN A 174 17.72 6.04 17.15
C GLN A 174 17.11 5.03 18.13
N LEU A 175 16.07 4.29 17.74
CA LEU A 175 15.46 3.25 18.58
C LEU A 175 16.23 1.91 18.55
N GLY A 176 17.22 1.79 17.65
CA GLY A 176 18.17 0.68 17.63
C GLY A 176 17.67 -0.61 16.97
N GLU A 177 18.56 -1.61 16.95
CA GLU A 177 18.41 -2.84 16.16
C GLU A 177 17.21 -3.71 16.58
N GLU A 178 16.91 -3.82 17.88
CA GLU A 178 15.74 -4.56 18.36
C GLU A 178 14.43 -3.93 17.86
N PHE A 179 14.34 -2.59 17.82
CA PHE A 179 13.18 -1.89 17.26
C PHE A 179 13.10 -2.09 15.75
N ALA A 180 14.22 -1.97 15.03
CA ALA A 180 14.28 -2.17 13.59
C ALA A 180 13.83 -3.58 13.17
N TYR A 181 14.24 -4.60 13.92
CA TYR A 181 13.77 -5.98 13.75
C TYR A 181 12.26 -6.09 13.97
N ALA A 182 11.76 -5.59 15.10
CA ALA A 182 10.34 -5.66 15.45
C ALA A 182 9.44 -4.95 14.43
N TYR A 183 9.83 -3.75 14.01
CA TYR A 183 9.13 -2.96 13.00
C TYR A 183 9.08 -3.69 11.65
N THR A 184 10.22 -4.21 11.19
CA THR A 184 10.28 -5.01 9.94
C THR A 184 9.42 -6.28 10.06
N ALA A 185 9.44 -6.97 11.20
CA ALA A 185 8.60 -8.15 11.43
C ALA A 185 7.10 -7.85 11.39
N VAL A 186 6.65 -6.71 11.96
CA VAL A 186 5.25 -6.25 11.83
C VAL A 186 4.89 -5.98 10.36
N HIS A 187 5.75 -5.27 9.63
CA HIS A 187 5.53 -4.97 8.20
C HIS A 187 5.52 -6.22 7.31
N ASP A 188 6.22 -7.29 7.69
CA ASP A 188 6.17 -8.61 7.04
C ASP A 188 4.91 -9.44 7.40
N GLY A 189 4.03 -8.94 8.28
CA GLY A 189 2.88 -9.68 8.81
C GLY A 189 3.21 -10.65 9.95
N ARG A 190 4.46 -10.72 10.44
CA ARG A 190 4.84 -11.44 11.67
C ARG A 190 4.52 -10.59 12.92
N ILE A 191 3.27 -10.15 13.03
CA ILE A 191 2.81 -9.18 14.03
C ILE A 191 3.07 -9.65 15.46
N ALA A 192 2.85 -10.93 15.77
CA ALA A 192 3.05 -11.48 17.12
C ALA A 192 4.52 -11.39 17.61
N GLU A 193 5.48 -11.62 16.71
CA GLU A 193 6.92 -11.53 16.99
C GLU A 193 7.33 -10.08 17.26
N GLY A 194 6.90 -9.16 16.39
CA GLY A 194 7.17 -7.72 16.59
C GLY A 194 6.51 -7.15 17.84
N LEU A 195 5.29 -7.59 18.18
CA LEU A 195 4.59 -7.18 19.41
C LEU A 195 5.32 -7.62 20.68
N GLU A 196 5.88 -8.83 20.73
CA GLU A 196 6.64 -9.29 21.90
C GLU A 196 7.84 -8.35 22.18
N ILE A 197 8.56 -7.97 21.12
CA ILE A 197 9.71 -7.06 21.22
C ILE A 197 9.26 -5.62 21.51
N PHE A 198 8.20 -5.11 20.88
CA PHE A 198 7.65 -3.79 21.20
C PHE A 198 7.19 -3.70 22.66
N HIS A 199 6.56 -4.74 23.21
CA HIS A 199 6.20 -4.78 24.63
C HIS A 199 7.44 -4.81 25.53
N LYS A 200 8.46 -5.63 25.21
CA LYS A 200 9.75 -5.64 25.92
C LYS A 200 10.40 -4.25 25.93
N LEU A 201 10.48 -3.57 24.78
CA LEU A 201 11.03 -2.22 24.67
C LEU A 201 10.22 -1.19 25.47
N SER A 202 8.89 -1.28 25.47
CA SER A 202 8.02 -0.34 26.20
C SER A 202 8.17 -0.39 27.73
N VAL A 203 8.67 -1.51 28.27
CA VAL A 203 9.02 -1.67 29.69
C VAL A 203 10.39 -1.06 30.00
N GLN A 204 11.29 -0.97 29.02
CA GLN A 204 12.62 -0.40 29.17
C GLN A 204 12.61 1.13 29.04
N GLY A 205 11.76 1.68 28.16
CA GLY A 205 11.61 3.11 27.97
C GLY A 205 10.40 3.48 27.12
N GLU A 206 9.84 4.66 27.36
CA GLU A 206 8.76 5.20 26.55
C GLU A 206 9.30 5.99 25.35
N SER A 207 8.64 5.85 24.21
CA SER A 207 8.87 6.63 22.99
C SER A 207 7.52 6.96 22.36
N ASP A 208 7.37 8.15 21.77
CA ASP A 208 6.21 8.51 20.96
C ASP A 208 6.04 7.55 19.78
N ILE A 209 7.14 7.18 19.13
CA ILE A 209 7.17 6.25 18.01
C ILE A 209 6.72 4.85 18.45
N LEU A 210 7.24 4.34 19.57
CA LEU A 210 6.84 2.99 20.03
C LEU A 210 5.37 2.94 20.46
N ASN A 211 4.87 4.00 21.11
CA ASN A 211 3.45 4.12 21.42
C ASN A 211 2.60 4.25 20.14
N TYR A 212 3.11 4.93 19.11
CA TYR A 212 2.45 5.05 17.80
C TYR A 212 2.34 3.72 17.06
N GLU A 213 3.41 2.92 16.98
CA GLU A 213 3.37 1.61 16.32
C GLU A 213 2.41 0.65 17.04
N LEU A 214 2.43 0.63 18.38
CA LEU A 214 1.43 -0.11 19.18
C LEU A 214 0.01 0.43 18.96
N ALA A 215 -0.16 1.74 18.75
CA ALA A 215 -1.45 2.33 18.43
C ALA A 215 -1.98 1.91 17.05
N LEU A 216 -1.11 1.76 16.04
CA LEU A 216 -1.50 1.25 14.72
C LEU A 216 -1.99 -0.21 14.80
N ILE A 217 -1.28 -1.07 15.53
CA ILE A 217 -1.67 -2.48 15.66
C ILE A 217 -2.99 -2.60 16.42
N THR A 218 -3.14 -1.89 17.55
CA THR A 218 -4.40 -1.87 18.32
C THR A 218 -5.55 -1.22 17.55
N PHE A 219 -5.28 -0.28 16.63
CA PHE A 219 -6.28 0.26 15.71
C PHE A 219 -6.82 -0.81 14.75
N GLN A 220 -5.91 -1.56 14.10
CA GLN A 220 -6.25 -2.61 13.13
C GLN A 220 -7.06 -3.75 13.76
N GLU A 221 -6.78 -4.08 15.03
CA GLU A 221 -7.53 -5.07 15.82
C GLU A 221 -8.87 -4.56 16.37
N GLY A 222 -9.24 -3.29 16.12
CA GLY A 222 -10.45 -2.67 16.65
C GLY A 222 -10.41 -2.35 18.15
N ARG A 223 -9.23 -2.40 18.79
CA ARG A 223 -9.00 -2.05 20.21
C ARG A 223 -8.94 -0.52 20.40
N PHE A 224 -9.96 0.19 19.90
CA PHE A 224 -9.99 1.65 19.76
C PHE A 224 -9.71 2.45 21.04
N LYS A 225 -10.13 1.97 22.22
CA LYS A 225 -9.84 2.63 23.51
C LYS A 225 -8.35 2.57 23.88
N GLU A 226 -7.69 1.47 23.53
CA GLU A 226 -6.27 1.27 23.78
C GLU A 226 -5.43 2.07 22.80
N CYS A 227 -5.82 2.05 21.52
CA CYS A 227 -5.29 2.93 20.48
C CYS A 227 -5.34 4.41 20.91
N GLU A 228 -6.49 4.92 21.39
CA GLU A 228 -6.59 6.32 21.83
C GLU A 228 -5.65 6.63 23.01
N SER A 229 -5.54 5.70 23.96
CA SER A 229 -4.65 5.83 25.12
C SER A 229 -3.18 5.92 24.68
N LEU A 230 -2.77 5.05 23.75
CA LEU A 230 -1.42 5.01 23.20
C LEU A 230 -1.10 6.27 22.37
N LEU A 231 -2.01 6.73 21.51
CA LEU A 231 -1.83 7.98 20.75
C LEU A 231 -1.72 9.20 21.66
N ARG A 232 -2.57 9.30 22.70
CA ARG A 232 -2.49 10.40 23.67
C ARG A 232 -1.20 10.36 24.48
N ARG A 233 -0.69 9.17 24.81
CA ARG A 233 0.62 9.00 25.46
C ARG A 233 1.75 9.43 24.53
N ALA A 234 1.73 9.00 23.27
CA ALA A 234 2.70 9.40 22.25
C ALA A 234 2.75 10.93 22.09
N LEU A 235 1.59 11.58 21.94
CA LEU A 235 1.48 13.04 21.83
C LEU A 235 1.89 13.78 23.12
N SER A 236 1.79 13.15 24.29
CA SER A 236 2.31 13.73 25.55
C SER A 236 3.83 13.69 25.66
N LEU A 237 4.48 12.74 24.96
CA LEU A 237 5.94 12.63 24.86
C LEU A 237 6.49 13.53 23.74
N ASN A 238 5.78 13.60 22.62
CA ASN A 238 6.10 14.45 21.48
C ASN A 238 4.82 14.99 20.80
N PRO A 239 4.41 16.24 21.10
CA PRO A 239 3.29 16.89 20.44
C PRO A 239 3.46 17.04 18.92
N GLN A 240 4.70 17.08 18.43
CA GLN A 240 5.02 17.34 17.02
C GLN A 240 4.94 16.08 16.14
N ASN A 241 4.58 14.92 16.70
CA ASN A 241 4.44 13.68 15.92
C ASN A 241 3.17 13.73 15.05
N ALA A 242 3.34 14.23 13.83
CA ALA A 242 2.26 14.39 12.86
C ALA A 242 1.53 13.07 12.53
N LEU A 243 2.20 11.91 12.61
CA LEU A 243 1.56 10.62 12.39
C LEU A 243 0.59 10.28 13.52
N CYS A 244 0.94 10.56 14.78
CA CYS A 244 0.02 10.40 15.91
C CYS A 244 -1.22 11.30 15.77
N LEU A 245 -1.05 12.54 15.30
CA LEU A 245 -2.16 13.47 15.04
C LEU A 245 -3.09 12.94 13.93
N LEU A 246 -2.53 12.48 12.81
CA LEU A 246 -3.31 11.88 11.71
C LEU A 246 -4.08 10.63 12.15
N THR A 247 -3.45 9.71 12.87
CA THR A 247 -4.11 8.48 13.34
C THR A 247 -5.17 8.80 14.41
N LEU A 248 -4.97 9.84 15.23
CA LEU A 248 -6.00 10.30 16.17
C LEU A 248 -7.22 10.88 15.43
N VAL A 249 -7.01 11.64 14.35
CA VAL A 249 -8.09 12.11 13.46
C VAL A 249 -8.83 10.92 12.85
N GLN A 250 -8.12 9.93 12.30
CA GLN A 250 -8.75 8.73 11.76
C GLN A 250 -9.54 7.97 12.83
N LEU A 251 -9.03 7.88 14.05
CA LEU A 251 -9.69 7.20 15.18
C LEU A 251 -10.97 7.89 15.64
N VAL A 252 -11.00 9.22 15.74
CA VAL A 252 -12.24 9.92 16.08
C VAL A 252 -13.28 9.84 14.96
N ILE A 253 -12.86 9.82 13.68
CA ILE A 253 -13.75 9.57 12.54
C ILE A 253 -14.33 8.15 12.59
N GLU A 254 -13.48 7.11 12.73
CA GLU A 254 -13.89 5.70 12.76
C GLU A 254 -14.82 5.40 13.95
N THR A 255 -14.59 6.05 15.09
CA THR A 255 -15.44 5.92 16.29
C THR A 255 -16.68 6.83 16.28
N GLY A 256 -16.98 7.50 15.15
CA GLY A 256 -18.16 8.34 14.96
C GLY A 256 -18.12 9.71 15.67
N ARG A 257 -17.00 10.05 16.31
CA ARG A 257 -16.73 11.33 16.99
C ARG A 257 -16.19 12.39 16.02
N VAL A 258 -16.75 12.45 14.81
CA VAL A 258 -16.30 13.32 13.70
C VAL A 258 -16.07 14.79 14.13
N PRO A 259 -16.87 15.43 15.01
CA PRO A 259 -16.59 16.80 15.46
C PRO A 259 -15.25 16.98 16.19
N GLU A 260 -14.70 15.94 16.83
CA GLU A 260 -13.39 16.00 17.52
C GLU A 260 -12.22 16.12 16.53
N ALA A 261 -12.40 15.76 15.25
CA ALA A 261 -11.36 15.87 14.23
C ALA A 261 -11.02 17.31 13.86
N VAL A 262 -12.01 18.21 13.89
CA VAL A 262 -11.87 19.62 13.45
C VAL A 262 -10.75 20.35 14.20
N PRO A 263 -10.76 20.47 15.55
CA PRO A 263 -9.71 21.19 16.27
C PRO A 263 -8.32 20.54 16.15
N ILE A 264 -8.24 19.21 15.94
CA ILE A 264 -6.96 18.52 15.74
C ILE A 264 -6.37 18.93 14.38
N LEU A 265 -7.18 18.91 13.32
CA LEU A 265 -6.76 19.29 11.98
C LEU A 265 -6.46 20.79 11.86
N GLU A 266 -7.21 21.64 12.55
CA GLU A 266 -6.90 23.08 12.62
C GLU A 266 -5.57 23.34 13.33
N GLY A 267 -5.28 22.63 14.43
CA GLY A 267 -3.97 22.66 15.09
C GLY A 267 -2.84 22.21 14.15
N MET A 268 -3.01 21.05 13.48
CA MET A 268 -2.04 20.56 12.49
C MET A 268 -1.71 21.59 11.41
N ILE A 269 -2.71 22.31 10.88
CA ILE A 269 -2.50 23.35 9.86
C ILE A 269 -1.78 24.57 10.45
N ALA A 270 -2.13 24.97 11.67
CA ALA A 270 -1.53 26.13 12.35
C ALA A 270 -0.06 25.89 12.74
N ASP A 271 0.25 24.69 13.24
CA ASP A 271 1.59 24.31 13.72
C ASP A 271 2.49 23.74 12.60
N GLY A 272 1.96 23.60 11.37
CA GLY A 272 2.72 23.18 10.19
C GLY A 272 2.91 21.67 10.05
N HIS A 273 2.12 20.85 10.75
CA HIS A 273 2.13 19.40 10.66
C HIS A 273 1.32 18.94 9.43
N LEU A 274 2.03 18.62 8.34
CA LEU A 274 1.42 18.13 7.08
C LEU A 274 0.23 18.99 6.64
N PRO A 275 0.39 20.33 6.53
CA PRO A 275 -0.72 21.28 6.46
C PRO A 275 -1.54 21.15 5.18
N ASP A 276 -0.95 20.58 4.12
CA ASP A 276 -1.60 20.22 2.86
C ASP A 276 -2.54 19.02 3.03
N GLN A 277 -2.06 17.92 3.62
CA GLN A 277 -2.89 16.75 3.95
C GLN A 277 -3.98 17.09 4.98
N ALA A 278 -3.62 17.81 6.05
CA ALA A 278 -4.55 18.24 7.08
C ALA A 278 -5.64 19.18 6.53
N SER A 279 -5.31 20.06 5.57
CA SER A 279 -6.32 20.91 4.92
C SER A 279 -7.30 20.13 4.05
N LEU A 280 -6.84 19.08 3.34
CA LEU A 280 -7.74 18.20 2.57
C LEU A 280 -8.66 17.40 3.50
N MET A 281 -8.11 16.80 4.56
CA MET A 281 -8.90 16.05 5.55
C MET A 281 -9.90 16.95 6.28
N LEU A 282 -9.52 18.20 6.58
CA LEU A 282 -10.44 19.16 7.22
C LEU A 282 -11.60 19.52 6.29
N ALA A 283 -11.36 19.72 4.99
CA ALA A 283 -12.45 19.92 4.04
C ALA A 283 -13.40 18.72 3.98
N ASP A 284 -12.88 17.50 3.98
CA ASP A 284 -13.70 16.27 3.98
C ASP A 284 -14.52 16.11 5.28
N VAL A 285 -13.92 16.42 6.44
CA VAL A 285 -14.60 16.44 7.75
C VAL A 285 -15.69 17.51 7.80
N LEU A 286 -15.42 18.71 7.32
CA LEU A 286 -16.42 19.79 7.26
C LEU A 286 -17.60 19.42 6.36
N LEU A 287 -17.37 18.73 5.22
CA LEU A 287 -18.45 18.17 4.40
C LEU A 287 -19.26 17.10 5.13
N ALA A 288 -18.61 16.19 5.85
CA ALA A 288 -19.29 15.15 6.64
C ALA A 288 -20.17 15.75 7.76
N LEU A 289 -19.79 16.92 8.29
CA LEU A 289 -20.57 17.71 9.26
C LEU A 289 -21.63 18.61 8.60
N GLY A 290 -21.78 18.60 7.27
CA GLY A 290 -22.73 19.42 6.51
C GLY A 290 -22.33 20.90 6.37
N GLN A 291 -21.10 21.26 6.72
CA GLN A 291 -20.57 22.63 6.71
C GLN A 291 -19.96 22.97 5.34
N SER A 292 -20.78 22.89 4.28
CA SER A 292 -20.34 22.99 2.88
C SER A 292 -19.60 24.29 2.53
N ASP A 293 -20.01 25.43 3.10
CA ASP A 293 -19.32 26.71 2.86
C ASP A 293 -17.90 26.70 3.44
N ALA A 294 -17.75 26.27 4.70
CA ALA A 294 -16.44 26.16 5.36
C ALA A 294 -15.54 25.12 4.67
N ALA A 295 -16.11 24.01 4.18
CA ALA A 295 -15.39 23.02 3.40
C ALA A 295 -14.89 23.58 2.07
N LEU A 296 -15.71 24.38 1.37
CA LEU A 296 -15.32 25.06 0.14
C LEU A 296 -14.18 26.05 0.40
N ASP A 297 -14.32 26.91 1.41
CA ASP A 297 -13.27 27.86 1.79
C ASP A 297 -11.95 27.15 2.12
N ARG A 298 -12.00 26.02 2.85
CA ARG A 298 -10.83 25.22 3.15
C ARG A 298 -10.22 24.58 1.89
N CYS A 299 -11.04 24.07 0.96
CA CYS A 299 -10.54 23.60 -0.34
C CYS A 299 -9.86 24.72 -1.13
N LEU A 300 -10.45 25.92 -1.17
CA LEU A 300 -9.90 27.07 -1.89
C LEU A 300 -8.57 27.54 -1.29
N GLN A 301 -8.41 27.49 0.04
CA GLN A 301 -7.13 27.71 0.70
C GLN A 301 -6.11 26.61 0.34
N ALA A 302 -6.53 25.35 0.30
CA ALA A 302 -5.67 24.21 -0.02
C ALA A 302 -5.12 24.22 -1.45
N LEU A 303 -5.71 25.00 -2.37
CA LEU A 303 -5.14 25.28 -3.70
C LEU A 303 -3.76 25.97 -3.64
N GLY A 304 -3.42 26.59 -2.50
CA GLY A 304 -2.10 27.19 -2.26
C GLY A 304 -0.97 26.16 -2.04
N TYR A 305 -1.29 24.91 -1.69
CA TYR A 305 -0.29 23.85 -1.53
C TYR A 305 -0.12 23.08 -2.85
N PRO A 306 1.07 23.08 -3.50
CA PRO A 306 1.25 22.45 -4.80
C PRO A 306 0.91 20.95 -4.84
N SER A 307 1.21 20.22 -3.75
CA SER A 307 0.89 18.81 -3.54
C SER A 307 -0.62 18.54 -3.48
N ALA A 308 -1.37 19.39 -2.79
CA ALA A 308 -2.81 19.22 -2.59
C ALA A 308 -3.68 19.92 -3.65
N ALA A 309 -3.16 20.87 -4.44
CA ALA A 309 -3.95 21.75 -5.29
C ALA A 309 -4.90 21.02 -6.26
N ARG A 310 -4.47 19.88 -6.82
CA ARG A 310 -5.34 19.02 -7.65
C ARG A 310 -6.47 18.39 -6.82
N ALA A 311 -6.12 17.73 -5.73
CA ALA A 311 -7.06 17.04 -4.83
C ALA A 311 -8.05 17.99 -4.12
N ALA A 312 -7.63 19.24 -3.90
CA ALA A 312 -8.46 20.33 -3.38
C ALA A 312 -9.45 20.84 -4.44
N ALA A 313 -9.03 20.96 -5.70
CA ALA A 313 -9.93 21.30 -6.80
C ALA A 313 -10.97 20.18 -7.05
N GLU A 314 -10.56 18.91 -7.00
CA GLU A 314 -11.46 17.74 -7.10
C GLU A 314 -12.55 17.74 -6.02
N ARG A 315 -12.25 18.23 -4.80
CA ARG A 315 -13.22 18.41 -3.71
C ARG A 315 -14.09 19.66 -3.88
N ALA A 316 -13.52 20.79 -4.27
CA ALA A 316 -14.25 22.06 -4.40
C ALA A 316 -15.30 22.07 -5.51
N ILE A 317 -15.03 21.43 -6.65
CA ILE A 317 -15.92 21.39 -7.83
C ILE A 317 -17.35 20.92 -7.49
N PRO A 318 -17.58 19.73 -6.89
CA PRO A 318 -18.93 19.27 -6.57
C PRO A 318 -19.64 20.15 -5.53
N ILE A 319 -18.90 20.85 -4.66
CA ILE A 319 -19.49 21.80 -3.71
C ILE A 319 -20.01 23.02 -4.49
N LEU A 320 -19.18 23.62 -5.34
CA LEU A 320 -19.56 24.73 -6.22
C LEU A 320 -20.75 24.38 -7.12
N GLU A 321 -20.78 23.18 -7.70
CA GLU A 321 -21.92 22.68 -8.48
C GLU A 321 -23.21 22.62 -7.65
N SER A 322 -23.16 22.08 -6.42
CA SER A 322 -24.34 22.00 -5.55
C SER A 322 -24.85 23.36 -5.07
N MET A 323 -23.97 24.38 -5.01
CA MET A 323 -24.31 25.78 -4.75
C MET A 323 -24.78 26.55 -5.99
N GLY A 324 -24.90 25.90 -7.16
CA GLY A 324 -25.25 26.55 -8.43
C GLY A 324 -24.14 27.39 -9.07
N ARG A 325 -22.91 27.35 -8.52
CA ARG A 325 -21.72 28.10 -8.99
C ARG A 325 -20.97 27.36 -10.10
N GLY A 326 -21.72 26.87 -11.11
CA GLY A 326 -21.16 26.04 -12.19
C GLY A 326 -20.06 26.72 -13.02
N GLY A 327 -20.09 28.04 -13.17
CA GLY A 327 -19.02 28.80 -13.83
C GLY A 327 -17.69 28.74 -13.09
N ASP A 328 -17.72 28.87 -11.76
CA ASP A 328 -16.53 28.75 -10.90
C ASP A 328 -15.99 27.31 -10.92
N ALA A 329 -16.88 26.32 -10.86
CA ALA A 329 -16.52 24.90 -10.97
C ALA A 329 -15.79 24.60 -12.30
N GLN A 330 -16.32 25.10 -13.43
CA GLN A 330 -15.69 24.92 -14.74
C GLN A 330 -14.33 25.64 -14.85
N ALA A 331 -14.21 26.84 -14.28
CA ALA A 331 -12.95 27.58 -14.24
C ALA A 331 -11.89 26.85 -13.41
N LEU A 332 -12.28 26.29 -12.26
CA LEU A 332 -11.40 25.53 -11.37
C LEU A 332 -10.94 24.22 -12.02
N ALA A 333 -11.87 23.47 -12.63
CA ALA A 333 -11.56 22.26 -13.38
C ALA A 333 -10.58 22.53 -14.54
N LYS A 334 -10.78 23.63 -15.29
CA LYS A 334 -9.88 24.04 -16.38
C LYS A 334 -8.47 24.35 -15.89
N ARG A 335 -8.33 24.93 -14.68
CA ARG A 335 -7.04 25.37 -14.12
C ARG A 335 -6.23 24.26 -13.46
N TYR A 336 -6.88 23.34 -12.74
CA TYR A 336 -6.17 22.38 -11.89
C TYR A 336 -6.31 20.92 -12.32
N LEU A 337 -7.34 20.55 -13.11
CA LEU A 337 -7.62 19.15 -13.44
C LEU A 337 -7.22 18.74 -14.87
N LYS A 338 -7.08 19.71 -15.78
CA LYS A 338 -6.51 19.46 -17.10
C LYS A 338 -5.01 19.23 -17.00
N GLY A 339 -4.58 17.99 -17.24
CA GLY A 339 -3.17 17.70 -17.50
C GLY A 339 -2.69 18.38 -18.79
N CYS A 340 -1.38 18.58 -18.90
CA CYS A 340 -0.77 18.78 -20.21
C CYS A 340 -0.99 17.50 -21.03
N CYS A 341 -1.55 17.66 -22.24
CA CYS A 341 -1.68 16.59 -23.22
C CYS A 341 -0.32 16.26 -23.86
#